data_AF-A0A976Q205-F1
#
_entry.id   AF-A0A976Q205-F1
#
_cell.length_a   1.000
_cell.length_b   1.000
_cell.length_c   1.000
_cell.angle_alpha   90.00
_cell.angle_beta   90.00
_cell.angle_gamma   90.00
#
_symmetry.space_group_name_H-M   'P 1'
#
loop_
_entity.id
_entity.type
_entity.pdbx_description
1 polymer ?
#
loop_
_entity_poly.entity_id
_entity_poly.type
_entity_poly.pdbx_seq_one_letter_code
_entity_poly.pdbx_strand_id
1 'polypeptide(L)'
;MALRDALRVPPASQPVQHWHVSPVIDTAAYAFSWLWVLVPLTLLGDERLDYVVVYLIILALTDVHRHFNFPLVLLDRQVRRTHPARFVLFPTVMLALFFASPWLIVNHVYFCAADIGAMVAYTVVMLQVCRRDGSSIALPWTRYALAIGVPAAVAGLAWPSARGVDLDPGWWWLAAAMCSASAIELDTRRRQTSPTPSKRRWFAPGLILAIMCGVLIADPYIDSATRHAGIPTRTLFNTVAIFAGSWNIWHIYMQKYGILRMYAAKSGRVEKLPGWLDRVLVFCWLPLYFAWLGPTYRELVFKYFRRGNHILPDVVAFFDRIQFVAVPVAVAIIVIGLVLWLRREYQATGWRNRPRLVMALGTTLMASAFVLVDPVKAYLAYAFSHAVEYMVFVWAYQRKRYQHRLDHNPPLGRVLARPALAYLTFVLGLAAVFLYFKYFGRYIMPSATQPRAFGLRTASIVLYWSIYQSMVHFYWDGFMWKMRMSSLRAHL
;
A
#
# COMPACT_ATOMS: atom_id res chain seq x y z
N MET A 1 -28.21 -1.70 -21.63
CA MET A 1 -28.53 -0.26 -21.77
C MET A 1 -29.16 0.28 -20.50
N ALA A 2 -30.26 -0.30 -20.01
CA ALA A 2 -30.99 0.13 -18.80
C ALA A 2 -30.13 0.61 -17.59
N LEU A 3 -29.15 -0.18 -17.11
CA LEU A 3 -28.34 0.21 -15.95
C LEU A 3 -27.42 1.42 -16.22
N ARG A 4 -26.90 1.54 -17.45
CA ARG A 4 -26.01 2.64 -17.84
C ARG A 4 -26.78 3.96 -17.90
N ASP A 5 -28.01 3.89 -18.38
CA ASP A 5 -28.91 5.04 -18.51
C ASP A 5 -29.41 5.47 -17.12
N ALA A 6 -29.76 4.50 -16.26
CA ALA A 6 -30.11 4.75 -14.86
C ALA A 6 -28.97 5.44 -14.08
N LEU A 7 -27.73 5.00 -14.28
CA LEU A 7 -26.54 5.57 -13.62
C LEU A 7 -25.97 6.81 -14.34
N ARG A 8 -26.62 7.24 -15.44
CA ARG A 8 -26.22 8.38 -16.28
C ARG A 8 -24.73 8.33 -16.66
N VAL A 9 -24.24 7.16 -17.05
CA VAL A 9 -22.82 6.98 -17.41
C VAL A 9 -22.62 7.32 -18.88
N PRO A 10 -21.95 8.45 -19.20
CA PRO A 10 -21.74 8.87 -20.58
C PRO A 10 -20.80 7.90 -21.30
N PRO A 11 -20.80 7.82 -22.65
CA PRO A 11 -19.82 7.06 -23.43
C PRO A 11 -18.39 7.39 -22.98
N ALA A 12 -17.42 6.46 -23.01
CA ALA A 12 -16.10 6.82 -22.49
C ALA A 12 -15.30 7.72 -23.43
N SER A 13 -15.76 7.88 -24.68
CA SER A 13 -15.30 8.93 -25.59
C SER A 13 -15.77 10.33 -25.16
N GLN A 14 -16.80 10.46 -24.33
CA GLN A 14 -17.34 11.75 -23.94
C GLN A 14 -16.70 12.22 -22.61
N PRO A 15 -16.12 13.44 -22.57
CA PRO A 15 -15.57 13.98 -21.34
C PRO A 15 -16.68 14.26 -20.32
N VAL A 16 -16.45 13.86 -19.07
CA VAL A 16 -17.34 14.16 -17.95
C VAL A 16 -16.88 15.47 -17.32
N GLN A 17 -17.69 16.52 -17.45
CA GLN A 17 -17.38 17.81 -16.84
C GLN A 17 -17.38 17.69 -15.31
N HIS A 18 -16.29 18.12 -14.69
CA HIS A 18 -16.07 18.19 -13.23
C HIS A 18 -16.04 16.85 -12.46
N TRP A 19 -16.84 15.86 -12.85
CA TRP A 19 -16.89 14.53 -12.25
C TRP A 19 -15.91 13.55 -12.93
N HIS A 20 -15.61 12.43 -12.26
CA HIS A 20 -14.75 11.40 -12.81
C HIS A 20 -15.52 10.49 -13.77
N VAL A 21 -16.65 9.93 -13.33
CA VAL A 21 -17.51 9.04 -14.13
C VAL A 21 -18.89 9.66 -14.36
N SER A 22 -19.63 9.90 -13.29
CA SER A 22 -20.94 10.56 -13.33
C SER A 22 -21.29 11.06 -11.93
N PRO A 23 -22.18 12.05 -11.77
CA PRO A 23 -22.59 12.50 -10.44
C PRO A 23 -23.09 11.38 -9.54
N VAL A 24 -23.84 10.42 -10.10
CA VAL A 24 -24.42 9.30 -9.34
C VAL A 24 -23.33 8.33 -8.88
N ILE A 25 -22.47 7.88 -9.79
CA ILE A 25 -21.40 6.92 -9.45
C ILE A 25 -20.42 7.56 -8.50
N ASP A 26 -19.98 8.78 -8.76
CA ASP A 26 -18.98 9.43 -7.93
C ASP A 26 -19.50 9.67 -6.50
N THR A 27 -20.77 10.08 -6.36
CA THR A 27 -21.40 10.25 -5.05
C THR A 27 -21.54 8.91 -4.33
N ALA A 28 -22.10 7.91 -4.99
CA ALA A 28 -22.40 6.61 -4.38
C ALA A 28 -21.15 5.75 -4.12
N ALA A 29 -20.13 5.83 -4.98
CA ALA A 29 -18.94 4.99 -4.93
C ALA A 29 -17.73 5.68 -4.26
N TYR A 30 -17.50 6.97 -4.52
CA TYR A 30 -16.35 7.67 -3.92
C TYR A 30 -16.67 8.30 -2.57
N ALA A 31 -17.82 8.99 -2.45
CA ALA A 31 -18.13 9.75 -1.25
C ALA A 31 -18.87 8.92 -0.18
N PHE A 32 -19.81 8.08 -0.61
CA PHE A 32 -20.78 7.45 0.28
C PHE A 32 -20.86 5.92 0.17
N SER A 33 -19.85 5.27 -0.41
CA SER A 33 -19.86 3.80 -0.54
C SER A 33 -19.85 3.08 0.81
N TRP A 34 -19.31 3.70 1.85
CA TRP A 34 -19.38 3.19 3.21
C TRP A 34 -20.80 3.10 3.78
N LEU A 35 -21.77 3.92 3.33
CA LEU A 35 -23.14 3.90 3.86
C LEU A 35 -23.88 2.59 3.55
N TRP A 36 -23.63 1.99 2.37
CA TRP A 36 -24.22 0.71 1.97
C TRP A 36 -23.86 -0.43 2.91
N VAL A 37 -22.78 -0.27 3.66
CA VAL A 37 -22.30 -1.24 4.64
C VAL A 37 -22.63 -0.80 6.06
N LEU A 38 -22.33 0.46 6.40
CA LEU A 38 -22.48 0.92 7.78
C LEU A 38 -23.93 0.90 8.23
N VAL A 39 -24.86 1.41 7.41
CA VAL A 39 -26.27 1.49 7.81
C VAL A 39 -26.87 0.10 8.07
N PRO A 40 -26.69 -0.91 7.20
CA PRO A 40 -27.09 -2.27 7.54
C PRO A 40 -26.38 -2.83 8.77
N LEU A 41 -25.06 -2.61 8.92
CA LEU A 41 -24.31 -3.11 10.08
C LEU A 41 -24.78 -2.50 11.41
N THR A 42 -25.25 -1.24 11.42
CA THR A 42 -25.81 -0.64 12.64
C THR A 42 -27.15 -1.22 13.06
N LEU A 43 -27.84 -1.92 12.16
CA LEU A 43 -29.10 -2.63 12.45
C LEU A 43 -28.86 -4.08 12.92
N LEU A 44 -27.62 -4.57 12.81
CA LEU A 44 -27.22 -5.88 13.31
C LEU A 44 -26.64 -5.76 14.71
N GLY A 45 -26.63 -6.87 15.46
CA GLY A 45 -26.08 -6.93 16.82
C GLY A 45 -24.59 -6.59 16.90
N ASP A 46 -24.10 -6.46 18.13
CA ASP A 46 -22.73 -6.00 18.39
C ASP A 46 -21.71 -7.14 18.41
N GLU A 47 -22.17 -8.38 18.47
CA GLU A 47 -21.28 -9.52 18.37
C GLU A 47 -20.90 -9.77 16.90
N ARG A 48 -19.61 -10.09 16.69
CA ARG A 48 -19.09 -10.31 15.32
C ARG A 48 -19.86 -11.38 14.56
N LEU A 49 -20.42 -12.36 15.28
CA LEU A 49 -21.21 -13.44 14.69
C LEU A 49 -22.48 -12.92 14.02
N ASP A 50 -23.08 -11.84 14.54
CA ASP A 50 -24.32 -11.25 14.03
C ASP A 50 -24.14 -10.67 12.62
N TYR A 51 -22.90 -10.32 12.26
CA TYR A 51 -22.55 -9.74 10.96
C TYR A 51 -21.38 -10.46 10.27
N VAL A 52 -21.13 -11.73 10.61
CA VAL A 52 -19.97 -12.48 10.09
C VAL A 52 -19.99 -12.63 8.56
N VAL A 53 -21.17 -12.77 7.95
CA VAL A 53 -21.30 -12.86 6.49
C VAL A 53 -20.87 -11.56 5.81
N VAL A 54 -21.38 -10.43 6.32
CA VAL A 54 -21.02 -9.08 5.82
C VAL A 54 -19.53 -8.83 6.03
N TYR A 55 -19.00 -9.20 7.20
CA TYR A 55 -17.57 -9.14 7.52
C TYR A 55 -16.72 -9.91 6.50
N LEU A 56 -17.09 -11.15 6.18
CA LEU A 56 -16.36 -11.99 5.22
C LEU A 56 -16.40 -11.42 3.79
N ILE A 57 -17.55 -10.91 3.35
CA ILE A 57 -17.70 -10.27 2.03
C ILE A 57 -16.78 -9.05 1.94
N ILE A 58 -16.79 -8.17 2.93
CA ILE A 58 -15.97 -6.95 2.94
C ILE A 58 -14.49 -7.29 2.92
N LEU A 59 -14.06 -8.25 3.74
CA LEU A 59 -12.66 -8.64 3.77
C LEU A 59 -12.22 -9.31 2.47
N ALA A 60 -13.07 -10.15 1.86
CA ALA A 60 -12.76 -10.73 0.56
C ALA A 60 -12.62 -9.65 -0.50
N LEU A 61 -13.54 -8.67 -0.57
CA LEU A 61 -13.42 -7.53 -1.48
C LEU A 61 -12.16 -6.69 -1.21
N THR A 62 -11.81 -6.52 0.06
CA THR A 62 -10.59 -5.82 0.49
C THR A 62 -9.32 -6.59 0.10
N ASP A 63 -9.33 -7.93 0.09
CA ASP A 63 -8.20 -8.71 -0.39
C ASP A 63 -8.14 -8.68 -1.94
N VAL A 64 -9.29 -8.75 -2.60
CA VAL A 64 -9.43 -8.78 -4.06
C VAL A 64 -9.01 -7.48 -4.74
N HIS A 65 -9.42 -6.30 -4.24
CA HIS A 65 -9.19 -5.02 -4.94
C HIS A 65 -7.71 -4.77 -5.22
N ARG A 66 -6.82 -5.22 -4.32
CA ARG A 66 -5.37 -5.04 -4.43
C ARG A 66 -4.79 -5.70 -5.68
N HIS A 67 -5.52 -6.62 -6.31
CA HIS A 67 -5.11 -7.37 -7.48
C HIS A 67 -5.59 -6.72 -8.79
N PHE A 68 -6.38 -5.64 -8.76
CA PHE A 68 -6.88 -4.97 -9.97
C PHE A 68 -5.78 -4.33 -10.83
N ASN A 69 -4.62 -4.06 -10.24
CA ASN A 69 -3.43 -3.63 -10.97
C ASN A 69 -2.74 -4.74 -11.75
N PHE A 70 -2.91 -6.01 -11.35
CA PHE A 70 -2.18 -7.13 -11.92
C PHE A 70 -2.47 -7.26 -13.42
N PRO A 71 -3.74 -7.24 -13.87
CA PRO A 71 -4.04 -7.26 -15.29
C PRO A 71 -3.40 -6.07 -16.02
N LEU A 72 -3.46 -4.86 -15.46
CA LEU A 72 -2.89 -3.66 -16.09
C LEU A 72 -1.37 -3.78 -16.30
N VAL A 73 -0.64 -4.19 -15.28
CA VAL A 73 0.83 -4.29 -15.33
C VAL A 73 1.28 -5.49 -16.17
N LEU A 74 0.62 -6.64 -16.02
CA LEU A 74 1.08 -7.90 -16.62
C LEU A 74 0.56 -8.12 -18.04
N LEU A 75 -0.66 -7.65 -18.34
CA LEU A 75 -1.31 -7.87 -19.63
C LEU A 75 -1.21 -6.67 -20.58
N ASP A 76 -0.68 -5.52 -20.14
CA ASP A 76 -0.30 -4.41 -21.04
C ASP A 76 1.22 -4.32 -21.21
N ARG A 77 1.72 -4.85 -22.34
CA ARG A 77 3.15 -4.86 -22.65
C ARG A 77 3.75 -3.46 -22.75
N GLN A 78 2.97 -2.43 -23.10
CA GLN A 78 3.47 -1.07 -23.18
C GLN A 78 3.88 -0.58 -21.79
N VAL A 79 3.01 -0.75 -20.79
CA VAL A 79 3.26 -0.38 -19.39
C VAL A 79 4.52 -1.07 -18.87
N ARG A 80 4.62 -2.39 -19.11
CA ARG A 80 5.77 -3.18 -18.68
C ARG A 80 7.09 -2.78 -19.35
N ARG A 81 7.06 -2.41 -20.64
CA ARG A 81 8.27 -2.05 -21.40
C ARG A 81 8.84 -0.68 -21.01
N THR A 82 7.99 0.25 -20.55
CA THR A 82 8.46 1.58 -20.16
C THR A 82 9.25 1.55 -18.84
N HIS A 83 8.85 0.68 -17.91
CA HIS A 83 9.48 0.58 -16.59
C HIS A 83 9.68 -0.90 -16.17
N PRO A 84 10.52 -1.65 -16.90
CA PRO A 84 10.69 -3.08 -16.69
C PRO A 84 11.24 -3.39 -15.29
N ALA A 85 12.18 -2.61 -14.79
CA ALA A 85 12.77 -2.87 -13.49
C ALA A 85 11.75 -2.62 -12.37
N ARG A 86 10.97 -1.55 -12.42
CA ARG A 86 9.95 -1.24 -11.40
C ARG A 86 8.86 -2.31 -11.35
N PHE A 87 8.39 -2.75 -12.51
CA PHE A 87 7.29 -3.73 -12.58
C PHE A 87 7.71 -5.18 -12.39
N VAL A 88 9.01 -5.50 -12.47
CA VAL A 88 9.52 -6.87 -12.32
C VAL A 88 10.31 -7.04 -11.03
N LEU A 89 11.28 -6.17 -10.73
CA LEU A 89 12.22 -6.38 -9.63
C LEU A 89 11.52 -6.42 -8.28
N PHE A 90 10.79 -5.35 -7.93
CA PHE A 90 10.15 -5.25 -6.62
C PHE A 90 9.12 -6.38 -6.36
N PRO A 91 8.19 -6.67 -7.29
CA PRO A 91 7.25 -7.79 -7.11
C PRO A 91 7.94 -9.15 -7.03
N THR A 92 9.01 -9.38 -7.80
CA THR A 92 9.77 -10.64 -7.75
C THR A 92 10.46 -10.81 -6.40
N VAL A 93 11.06 -9.75 -5.85
CA VAL A 93 11.66 -9.79 -4.50
C VAL A 93 10.59 -10.07 -3.45
N MET A 94 9.43 -9.39 -3.52
CA MET A 94 8.32 -9.66 -2.59
C MET A 94 7.81 -11.10 -2.70
N LEU A 95 7.73 -11.66 -3.92
CA LEU A 95 7.32 -13.05 -4.15
C LEU A 95 8.35 -14.04 -3.61
N ALA A 96 9.65 -13.79 -3.83
CA ALA A 96 10.73 -14.61 -3.29
C ALA A 96 10.72 -14.60 -1.76
N LEU A 97 10.56 -13.43 -1.14
CA LEU A 97 10.43 -13.29 0.31
C LEU A 97 9.19 -14.02 0.82
N PHE A 98 8.06 -13.95 0.13
CA PHE A 98 6.86 -14.71 0.46
C PHE A 98 7.13 -16.23 0.51
N PHE A 99 7.79 -16.80 -0.51
CA PHE A 99 8.13 -18.23 -0.53
C PHE A 99 9.20 -18.61 0.50
N ALA A 100 10.13 -17.71 0.81
CA ALA A 100 11.13 -17.93 1.87
C ALA A 100 10.52 -17.87 3.28
N SER A 101 9.42 -17.12 3.46
CA SER A 101 8.85 -16.83 4.79
C SER A 101 8.48 -18.07 5.60
N PRO A 102 7.77 -19.09 5.06
CA PRO A 102 7.47 -20.30 5.80
C PRO A 102 8.73 -21.01 6.30
N TRP A 103 9.74 -21.14 5.43
CA TRP A 103 11.00 -21.80 5.77
C TRP A 103 11.74 -21.05 6.87
N LEU A 104 11.89 -19.73 6.76
CA LEU A 104 12.57 -18.90 7.76
C LEU A 104 11.91 -19.00 9.15
N ILE A 105 10.57 -19.09 9.17
CA ILE A 105 9.80 -19.16 10.43
C ILE A 105 9.87 -20.55 11.05
N VAL A 106 9.70 -21.61 10.25
CA VAL A 106 9.70 -23.00 10.75
C VAL A 106 11.10 -23.38 11.27
N ASN A 107 12.16 -22.89 10.63
CA ASN A 107 13.54 -23.17 11.05
C ASN A 107 14.05 -22.20 12.12
N HIS A 108 13.19 -21.32 12.66
CA HIS A 108 13.56 -20.36 13.70
C HIS A 108 14.84 -19.57 13.37
N VAL A 109 14.97 -19.09 12.13
CA VAL A 109 16.16 -18.35 11.71
C VAL A 109 16.28 -17.05 12.50
N TYR A 110 17.48 -16.72 12.96
CA TYR A 110 17.81 -15.47 13.62
C TYR A 110 18.68 -14.63 12.71
N PHE A 111 18.54 -13.31 12.81
CA PHE A 111 19.30 -12.34 12.01
C PHE A 111 20.14 -11.47 12.94
N CYS A 112 21.43 -11.39 12.70
CA CYS A 112 22.30 -10.47 13.42
C CYS A 112 22.11 -9.02 12.91
N ALA A 113 22.84 -8.07 13.50
CA ALA A 113 22.82 -6.69 13.05
C ALA A 113 23.34 -6.52 11.60
N ALA A 114 24.36 -7.30 11.21
CA ALA A 114 24.92 -7.29 9.86
C ALA A 114 23.93 -7.80 8.80
N ASP A 115 23.18 -8.87 9.09
CA ASP A 115 22.11 -9.38 8.22
C ASP A 115 21.04 -8.31 7.96
N ILE A 116 20.58 -7.65 9.02
CA ILE A 116 19.58 -6.58 8.92
C ILE A 116 20.15 -5.41 8.12
N GLY A 117 21.40 -5.04 8.39
CA GLY A 117 22.14 -4.05 7.61
C GLY A 117 22.16 -4.41 6.11
N ALA A 118 22.45 -5.67 5.77
CA ALA A 118 22.45 -6.17 4.41
C ALA A 118 21.07 -6.07 3.76
N MET A 119 19.99 -6.45 4.46
CA MET A 119 18.63 -6.32 3.95
C MET A 119 18.26 -4.86 3.64
N VAL A 120 18.64 -3.92 4.52
CA VAL A 120 18.45 -2.48 4.30
C VAL A 120 19.30 -1.99 3.13
N ALA A 121 20.56 -2.41 3.03
CA ALA A 121 21.45 -2.06 1.93
C ALA A 121 20.93 -2.54 0.56
N TYR A 122 20.43 -3.77 0.47
CA TYR A 122 19.80 -4.28 -0.76
C TYR A 122 18.49 -3.56 -1.10
N THR A 123 17.75 -3.08 -0.09
CA THR A 123 16.61 -2.17 -0.33
C THR A 123 17.08 -0.87 -0.97
N VAL A 124 18.22 -0.30 -0.54
CA VAL A 124 18.83 0.89 -1.15
C VAL A 124 19.26 0.61 -2.59
N VAL A 125 19.90 -0.54 -2.88
CA VAL A 125 20.27 -0.97 -4.25
C VAL A 125 19.02 -1.07 -5.13
N MET A 126 17.96 -1.72 -4.65
CA MET A 126 16.71 -1.86 -5.39
C MET A 126 16.07 -0.49 -5.68
N LEU A 127 16.05 0.42 -4.72
CA LEU A 127 15.56 1.78 -4.91
C LEU A 127 16.43 2.58 -5.90
N GLN A 128 17.74 2.36 -5.92
CA GLN A 128 18.66 2.96 -6.88
C GLN A 128 18.32 2.50 -8.31
N VAL A 129 18.13 1.20 -8.53
CA VAL A 129 17.69 0.64 -9.82
C VAL A 129 16.32 1.19 -10.22
N CYS A 130 15.35 1.12 -9.31
CA CYS A 130 13.99 1.61 -9.56
C CYS A 130 13.98 3.10 -9.89
N ARG A 131 14.79 3.94 -9.24
CA ARG A 131 14.84 5.39 -9.53
C ARG A 131 15.34 5.70 -10.95
N ARG A 132 16.24 4.88 -11.49
CA ARG A 132 16.81 5.04 -12.84
C ARG A 132 15.93 4.49 -13.94
N ASP A 133 15.01 3.60 -13.60
CA ASP A 133 14.16 2.93 -14.59
C ASP A 133 13.32 3.92 -15.41
N GLY A 134 13.35 3.75 -16.74
CA GLY A 134 12.70 4.63 -17.73
C GLY A 134 13.36 6.01 -17.92
N SER A 135 14.54 6.26 -17.37
CA SER A 135 15.34 7.45 -17.67
C SER A 135 16.29 7.20 -18.86
N SER A 136 16.81 8.28 -19.48
CA SER A 136 17.84 8.18 -20.53
C SER A 136 19.13 7.50 -20.07
N ILE A 137 19.34 7.41 -18.75
CA ILE A 137 20.49 6.78 -18.12
C ILE A 137 20.18 5.37 -17.57
N ALA A 138 19.01 4.81 -17.89
CA ALA A 138 18.64 3.46 -17.47
C ALA A 138 19.60 2.43 -18.10
N LEU A 139 20.12 1.52 -17.28
CA LEU A 139 20.92 0.41 -17.79
C LEU A 139 20.02 -0.69 -18.38
N PRO A 140 20.48 -1.43 -19.39
CA PRO A 140 19.83 -2.67 -19.80
C PRO A 140 19.69 -3.64 -18.62
N TRP A 141 18.61 -4.42 -18.59
CA TRP A 141 18.35 -5.35 -17.48
C TRP A 141 19.50 -6.33 -17.22
N THR A 142 20.17 -6.79 -18.27
CA THR A 142 21.35 -7.66 -18.16
C THR A 142 22.48 -7.03 -17.33
N ARG A 143 22.69 -5.72 -17.43
CA ARG A 143 23.70 -5.00 -16.64
C ARG A 143 23.30 -4.92 -15.16
N TYR A 144 22.03 -4.69 -14.85
CA TYR A 144 21.55 -4.76 -13.46
C TYR A 144 21.68 -6.17 -12.89
N ALA A 145 21.30 -7.19 -13.66
CA ALA A 145 21.43 -8.59 -13.26
C ALA A 145 22.88 -8.96 -12.97
N LEU A 146 23.84 -8.51 -13.79
CA LEU A 146 25.27 -8.73 -13.53
C LEU A 146 25.77 -7.94 -12.32
N ALA A 147 25.46 -6.65 -12.23
CA ALA A 147 25.92 -5.79 -11.14
C ALA A 147 25.39 -6.22 -9.77
N ILE A 148 24.22 -6.84 -9.71
CA ILE A 148 23.64 -7.37 -8.46
C ILE A 148 24.03 -8.84 -8.26
N GLY A 149 23.89 -9.66 -9.31
CA GLY A 149 24.05 -11.10 -9.24
C GLY A 149 25.50 -11.54 -9.00
N VAL A 150 26.50 -10.88 -9.60
CA VAL A 150 27.90 -11.26 -9.40
C VAL A 150 28.35 -11.01 -7.95
N PRO A 151 28.17 -9.81 -7.35
CA PRO A 151 28.51 -9.62 -5.94
C PRO A 151 27.73 -10.52 -4.99
N ALA A 152 26.43 -10.75 -5.25
CA ALA A 152 25.61 -11.66 -4.46
C ALA A 152 26.10 -13.11 -4.54
N ALA A 153 26.49 -13.59 -5.72
CA ALA A 153 27.05 -14.93 -5.90
C ALA A 153 28.39 -15.08 -5.18
N VAL A 154 29.27 -14.07 -5.26
CA VAL A 154 30.54 -14.05 -4.51
C VAL A 154 30.29 -14.10 -3.00
N ALA A 155 29.34 -13.31 -2.48
CA ALA A 155 28.98 -13.38 -1.06
C ALA A 155 28.44 -14.76 -0.65
N GLY A 156 27.59 -15.36 -1.49
CA GLY A 156 27.07 -16.71 -1.26
C GLY A 156 28.14 -17.81 -1.30
N LEU A 157 29.16 -17.67 -2.16
CA LEU A 157 30.28 -18.60 -2.24
C LEU A 157 31.34 -18.38 -1.14
N ALA A 158 31.47 -17.14 -0.64
CA ALA A 158 32.35 -16.80 0.47
C ALA A 158 31.77 -17.24 1.84
N TRP A 159 30.45 -17.41 1.93
CA TRP A 159 29.78 -17.81 3.17
C TRP A 159 30.32 -19.13 3.77
N PRO A 160 30.47 -20.24 3.02
CA PRO A 160 30.95 -21.50 3.58
C PRO A 160 32.45 -21.47 3.94
N SER A 161 33.27 -20.72 3.18
CA SER A 161 34.70 -20.59 3.43
C SER A 161 35.03 -19.66 4.60
N ALA A 162 34.11 -18.77 4.96
CA ALA A 162 34.22 -17.92 6.15
C ALA A 162 33.97 -18.67 7.47
N ARG A 163 33.63 -19.96 7.46
CA ARG A 163 33.41 -20.74 8.70
C ARG A 163 34.64 -20.85 9.61
N GLY A 164 35.84 -20.46 9.14
CA GLY A 164 37.07 -20.37 9.95
C GLY A 164 37.45 -18.95 10.38
N VAL A 165 36.64 -17.94 10.06
CA VAL A 165 36.84 -16.55 10.44
C VAL A 165 35.61 -16.13 11.27
N ASP A 166 35.80 -15.52 12.44
CA ASP A 166 34.70 -15.01 13.30
C ASP A 166 34.00 -13.78 12.68
N LEU A 167 33.62 -13.88 11.41
CA LEU A 167 33.09 -12.81 10.60
C LEU A 167 31.66 -13.21 10.22
N ASP A 168 30.69 -12.55 10.85
CA ASP A 168 29.28 -12.80 10.60
C ASP A 168 28.98 -12.61 9.10
N PRO A 169 28.33 -13.57 8.43
CA PRO A 169 28.40 -13.54 7.00
C PRO A 169 27.35 -12.61 6.37
N GLY A 170 26.54 -11.91 7.18
CA GLY A 170 25.84 -10.68 6.80
C GLY A 170 26.80 -9.57 6.31
N TRP A 171 28.06 -9.54 6.78
CA TRP A 171 29.07 -8.60 6.28
C TRP A 171 29.43 -8.82 4.81
N TRP A 172 29.46 -10.07 4.35
CA TRP A 172 29.68 -10.38 2.93
C TRP A 172 28.53 -9.84 2.07
N TRP A 173 27.30 -9.95 2.57
CA TRP A 173 26.12 -9.40 1.88
C TRP A 173 26.10 -7.87 1.88
N LEU A 174 26.55 -7.22 2.95
CA LEU A 174 26.75 -5.75 2.99
C LEU A 174 27.80 -5.29 1.96
N ALA A 175 28.94 -5.96 1.92
CA ALA A 175 29.99 -5.68 0.94
C ALA A 175 29.48 -5.90 -0.49
N ALA A 176 28.72 -6.97 -0.73
CA ALA A 176 28.10 -7.23 -2.02
C ALA A 176 27.11 -6.11 -2.42
N ALA A 177 26.26 -5.65 -1.51
CA ALA A 177 25.34 -4.54 -1.77
C ALA A 177 26.10 -3.24 -2.11
N MET A 178 27.19 -2.95 -1.41
CA MET A 178 28.08 -1.80 -1.69
C MET A 178 28.69 -1.90 -3.09
N CYS A 179 29.25 -3.07 -3.43
CA CYS A 179 29.80 -3.35 -4.75
C CYS A 179 28.76 -3.19 -5.86
N SER A 180 27.54 -3.72 -5.65
CA SER A 180 26.43 -3.55 -6.57
C SER A 180 26.06 -2.08 -6.76
N ALA A 181 25.86 -1.32 -5.69
CA ALA A 181 25.49 0.09 -5.78
C ALA A 181 26.55 0.92 -6.51
N SER A 182 27.83 0.61 -6.27
CA SER A 182 28.98 1.27 -6.87
C SER A 182 29.13 0.91 -8.35
N ALA A 183 29.00 -0.37 -8.71
CA ALA A 183 29.04 -0.84 -10.09
C ALA A 183 27.96 -0.17 -10.95
N ILE A 184 26.73 -0.07 -10.44
CA ILE A 184 25.62 0.60 -11.15
C ILE A 184 25.93 2.10 -11.32
N GLU A 185 26.46 2.77 -10.29
CA GLU A 185 26.85 4.19 -10.36
C GLU A 185 27.96 4.42 -11.40
N LEU A 186 28.99 3.58 -11.43
CA LEU A 186 30.09 3.67 -12.37
C LEU A 186 29.64 3.44 -13.82
N ASP A 187 28.80 2.43 -14.09
CA ASP A 187 28.29 2.17 -15.44
C ASP A 187 27.39 3.30 -15.93
N THR A 188 26.58 3.87 -15.02
CA THR A 188 25.76 5.05 -15.31
C THR A 188 26.62 6.24 -15.73
N ARG A 189 27.77 6.46 -15.09
CA ARG A 189 28.70 7.55 -15.43
C ARG A 189 29.34 7.37 -16.78
N ARG A 190 29.79 6.16 -17.10
CA ARG A 190 30.41 5.87 -18.40
C ARG A 190 29.47 6.19 -19.57
N ARG A 191 28.16 6.14 -19.35
CA ARG A 191 27.13 6.46 -20.36
C ARG A 191 26.67 7.91 -20.36
N GLN A 192 26.96 8.70 -19.32
CA GLN A 192 26.59 10.11 -19.29
C GLN A 192 27.54 10.91 -20.19
N THR A 193 27.06 11.29 -21.36
CA THR A 193 27.81 12.11 -22.33
C THR A 193 27.79 13.60 -21.99
N SER A 194 26.88 14.06 -21.14
CA SER A 194 26.79 15.47 -20.75
C SER A 194 27.67 15.76 -19.53
N PRO A 195 28.51 16.82 -19.57
CA PRO A 195 29.38 17.21 -18.47
C PRO A 195 28.64 17.83 -17.27
N THR A 196 27.32 17.97 -17.31
CA THR A 196 26.57 18.63 -16.24
C THR A 196 26.68 17.86 -14.91
N PRO A 197 27.22 18.51 -13.84
CA PRO A 197 27.35 17.88 -12.54
C PRO A 197 25.99 17.66 -11.89
N SER A 198 25.45 16.45 -12.02
CA SER A 198 24.33 15.99 -11.21
C SER A 198 24.73 16.03 -9.72
N LYS A 199 24.09 16.90 -8.93
CA LYS A 199 24.35 17.11 -7.49
C LYS A 199 24.05 15.89 -6.59
N ARG A 200 23.60 14.75 -7.13
CA ARG A 200 23.25 13.53 -6.36
C ARG A 200 24.09 12.31 -6.75
N ARG A 201 25.36 12.53 -7.03
CA ARG A 201 26.35 11.50 -7.36
C ARG A 201 26.73 10.71 -6.10
N TRP A 202 26.86 9.39 -6.19
CA TRP A 202 27.23 8.49 -5.07
C TRP A 202 26.27 8.37 -3.88
N PHE A 203 25.03 8.86 -3.95
CA PHE A 203 24.11 8.79 -2.80
C PHE A 203 23.86 7.35 -2.29
N ALA A 204 23.65 6.38 -3.20
CA ALA A 204 23.33 5.02 -2.78
C ALA A 204 24.54 4.30 -2.13
N PRO A 205 25.75 4.30 -2.73
CA PRO A 205 26.94 3.79 -2.05
C PRO A 205 27.24 4.52 -0.74
N GLY A 206 27.15 5.85 -0.70
CA GLY A 206 27.35 6.62 0.53
C GLY A 206 26.37 6.26 1.65
N LEU A 207 25.08 6.01 1.31
CA LEU A 207 24.09 5.56 2.27
C LEU A 207 24.36 4.12 2.74
N ILE A 208 24.81 3.22 1.87
CA ILE A 208 25.19 1.86 2.27
C ILE A 208 26.42 1.90 3.18
N LEU A 209 27.39 2.79 2.93
CA LEU A 209 28.54 2.97 3.81
C LEU A 209 28.08 3.45 5.19
N ALA A 210 27.16 4.42 5.24
CA ALA A 210 26.58 4.89 6.49
C ALA A 210 25.83 3.77 7.24
N ILE A 211 25.14 2.87 6.52
CA ILE A 211 24.51 1.68 7.11
C ILE A 211 25.60 0.76 7.70
N MET A 212 26.66 0.46 6.95
CA MET A 212 27.78 -0.37 7.43
C MET A 212 28.43 0.23 8.68
N CYS A 213 28.74 1.53 8.69
CA CYS A 213 29.26 2.22 9.86
C CYS A 213 28.26 2.20 11.02
N GLY A 214 26.97 2.39 10.75
CA GLY A 214 25.92 2.31 11.76
C GLY A 214 25.84 0.93 12.41
N VAL A 215 25.96 -0.16 11.62
CA VAL A 215 26.05 -1.52 12.15
C VAL A 215 27.32 -1.69 13.00
N LEU A 216 28.50 -1.27 12.51
CA LEU A 216 29.75 -1.36 13.27
C LEU A 216 29.69 -0.60 14.61
N ILE A 217 29.06 0.57 14.63
CA ILE A 217 28.93 1.40 15.83
C ILE A 217 27.89 0.83 16.77
N ALA A 218 26.76 0.33 16.27
CA ALA A 218 25.67 -0.17 17.08
C ALA A 218 25.96 -1.57 17.66
N ASP A 219 26.70 -2.41 16.93
CA ASP A 219 26.96 -3.81 17.32
C ASP A 219 27.50 -3.94 18.75
N PRO A 220 28.50 -3.14 19.21
CA PRO A 220 28.96 -3.13 20.59
C PRO A 220 27.91 -2.81 21.65
N TYR A 221 26.86 -2.05 21.31
CA TYR A 221 25.80 -1.64 22.23
C TYR A 221 24.56 -2.54 22.17
N ILE A 222 24.51 -3.46 21.21
CA ILE A 222 23.51 -4.53 21.21
C ILE A 222 23.92 -5.48 22.33
N ASP A 223 23.01 -5.63 23.30
CA ASP A 223 23.14 -6.52 24.45
C ASP A 223 23.77 -7.85 24.04
N SER A 224 24.76 -8.32 24.79
CA SER A 224 25.54 -9.51 24.44
C SER A 224 24.62 -10.72 24.23
N ALA A 225 23.54 -10.84 25.02
CA ALA A 225 22.52 -11.86 24.83
C ALA A 225 21.81 -11.76 23.47
N THR A 226 21.48 -10.54 23.03
CA THR A 226 20.86 -10.30 21.71
C THR A 226 21.86 -10.45 20.57
N ARG A 227 23.14 -10.15 20.79
CA ARG A 227 24.21 -10.33 19.80
C ARG A 227 24.44 -11.80 19.46
N HIS A 228 24.37 -12.68 20.45
CA HIS A 228 24.57 -14.12 20.27
C HIS A 228 23.28 -14.82 19.82
N ALA A 229 22.12 -14.38 20.31
CA ALA A 229 20.84 -14.97 19.94
C ALA A 229 20.32 -14.47 18.58
N GLY A 230 20.67 -13.25 18.16
CA GLY A 230 20.12 -12.59 16.98
C GLY A 230 18.65 -12.18 17.13
N ILE A 231 18.13 -11.47 16.13
CA ILE A 231 16.71 -11.07 16.07
C ILE A 231 15.90 -12.22 15.45
N PRO A 232 14.89 -12.76 16.15
CA PRO A 232 14.06 -13.81 15.59
C PRO A 232 13.37 -13.34 14.30
N THR A 233 13.35 -14.18 13.28
CA THR A 233 12.60 -13.96 12.04
C THR A 233 11.18 -13.46 12.28
N ARG A 234 10.49 -14.03 13.29
CA ARG A 234 9.12 -13.65 13.65
C ARG A 234 9.00 -12.19 14.08
N THR A 235 10.00 -11.66 14.77
CA THR A 235 10.03 -10.24 15.18
C THR A 235 10.15 -9.35 13.96
N LEU A 236 11.03 -9.69 13.00
CA LEU A 236 11.15 -8.96 11.73
C LEU A 236 9.81 -8.95 10.97
N PHE A 237 9.14 -10.09 10.85
CA PHE A 237 7.82 -10.18 10.22
C PHE A 237 6.77 -9.32 10.92
N ASN A 238 6.74 -9.31 12.25
CA ASN A 238 5.81 -8.47 13.00
C ASN A 238 6.10 -6.98 12.74
N THR A 239 7.37 -6.58 12.70
CA THR A 239 7.76 -5.20 12.37
C THR A 239 7.32 -4.82 10.95
N VAL A 240 7.54 -5.69 9.97
CA VAL A 240 7.05 -5.49 8.59
C VAL A 240 5.53 -5.42 8.55
N ALA A 241 4.82 -6.26 9.32
CA ALA A 241 3.36 -6.25 9.39
C ALA A 241 2.83 -4.95 10.00
N ILE A 242 3.48 -4.42 11.05
CA ILE A 242 3.14 -3.12 11.65
C ILE A 242 3.36 -2.01 10.63
N PHE A 243 4.52 -1.98 9.98
CA PHE A 243 4.79 -1.02 8.92
C PHE A 243 3.77 -1.11 7.79
N ALA A 244 3.43 -2.33 7.35
CA ALA A 244 2.43 -2.58 6.33
C ALA A 244 1.04 -2.08 6.74
N GLY A 245 0.63 -2.29 7.99
CA GLY A 245 -0.61 -1.78 8.55
C GLY A 245 -0.66 -0.26 8.59
N SER A 246 0.40 0.39 9.11
CA SER A 246 0.53 1.85 9.13
C SER A 246 0.55 2.44 7.72
N TRP A 247 1.26 1.80 6.80
CA TRP A 247 1.29 2.21 5.40
C TRP A 247 -0.08 2.02 4.73
N ASN A 248 -0.81 0.96 5.07
CA ASN A 248 -2.18 0.76 4.60
C ASN A 248 -3.08 1.91 5.01
N ILE A 249 -3.01 2.37 6.28
CA ILE A 249 -3.74 3.56 6.73
C ILE A 249 -3.33 4.76 5.88
N TRP A 250 -2.04 5.08 5.80
CA TRP A 250 -1.55 6.19 4.97
C TRP A 250 -2.04 6.11 3.51
N HIS A 251 -1.99 4.92 2.91
CA HIS A 251 -2.40 4.66 1.55
C HIS A 251 -3.88 5.01 1.31
N ILE A 252 -4.78 4.61 2.21
CA ILE A 252 -6.21 4.91 2.09
C ILE A 252 -6.47 6.42 2.17
N TYR A 253 -5.81 7.12 3.10
CA TYR A 253 -5.91 8.58 3.21
C TYR A 253 -5.37 9.26 1.94
N MET A 254 -4.25 8.76 1.40
CA MET A 254 -3.67 9.28 0.17
C MET A 254 -4.53 9.01 -1.06
N GLN A 255 -5.33 7.94 -1.09
CA GLN A 255 -6.31 7.69 -2.15
C GLN A 255 -7.41 8.78 -2.14
N LYS A 256 -7.98 9.08 -0.97
CA LYS A 256 -9.00 10.14 -0.84
C LYS A 256 -8.45 11.51 -1.19
N TYR A 257 -7.23 11.80 -0.73
CA TYR A 257 -6.48 12.97 -1.18
C TYR A 257 -6.35 13.00 -2.71
N GLY A 258 -5.98 11.88 -3.33
CA GLY A 258 -5.89 11.75 -4.79
C GLY A 258 -7.20 12.08 -5.51
N ILE A 259 -8.32 11.56 -5.01
CA ILE A 259 -9.66 11.83 -5.56
C ILE A 259 -10.02 13.33 -5.42
N LEU A 260 -9.76 13.94 -4.26
CA LEU A 260 -9.96 15.39 -4.06
C LEU A 260 -9.11 16.22 -5.03
N ARG A 261 -7.86 15.81 -5.28
CA ARG A 261 -6.97 16.48 -6.27
C ARG A 261 -7.46 16.30 -7.70
N MET A 262 -8.00 15.14 -8.05
CA MET A 262 -8.62 14.89 -9.34
C MET A 262 -9.80 15.84 -9.57
N TYR A 263 -10.69 16.03 -8.59
CA TYR A 263 -11.80 16.98 -8.71
C TYR A 263 -11.34 18.45 -8.74
N ALA A 264 -10.26 18.79 -8.03
CA ALA A 264 -9.64 20.11 -8.19
C ALA A 264 -9.09 20.33 -9.61
N ALA A 265 -8.41 19.33 -10.19
CA ALA A 265 -7.91 19.39 -11.55
C ALA A 265 -9.04 19.56 -12.58
N LYS A 266 -10.12 18.77 -12.44
CA LYS A 266 -11.30 18.84 -13.31
C LYS A 266 -12.14 20.12 -13.14
N SER A 267 -11.91 20.91 -12.09
CA SER A 267 -12.52 22.24 -11.96
C SER A 267 -11.81 23.32 -12.79
N GLY A 268 -10.62 23.03 -13.32
CA GLY A 268 -9.77 24.03 -13.98
C GLY A 268 -9.15 25.06 -13.03
N ARG A 269 -9.36 24.95 -11.71
CA ARG A 269 -8.88 25.90 -10.68
C ARG A 269 -7.85 25.30 -9.74
N VAL A 270 -7.10 24.30 -10.19
CA VAL A 270 -6.15 23.52 -9.36
C VAL A 270 -5.08 24.38 -8.68
N GLU A 271 -4.64 25.46 -9.33
CA GLU A 271 -3.65 26.41 -8.82
C GLU A 271 -4.19 27.22 -7.63
N LYS A 272 -5.49 27.51 -7.65
CA LYS A 272 -6.21 28.19 -6.56
C LYS A 272 -6.59 27.22 -5.43
N LEU A 273 -6.33 25.92 -5.56
CA LEU A 273 -6.67 24.92 -4.55
C LEU A 273 -5.38 24.21 -4.12
N PRO A 274 -4.67 24.71 -3.10
CA PRO A 274 -3.39 24.14 -2.71
C PRO A 274 -3.57 22.74 -2.12
N GLY A 275 -2.72 21.79 -2.54
CA GLY A 275 -2.86 20.39 -2.13
C GLY A 275 -2.66 20.14 -0.63
N TRP A 276 -1.95 21.01 0.09
CA TRP A 276 -1.77 20.83 1.54
C TRP A 276 -3.09 20.93 2.30
N LEU A 277 -4.07 21.72 1.84
CA LEU A 277 -5.39 21.80 2.46
C LEU A 277 -6.17 20.49 2.35
N ASP A 278 -6.04 19.78 1.22
CA ASP A 278 -6.66 18.46 1.05
C ASP A 278 -6.03 17.44 1.99
N ARG A 279 -4.73 17.56 2.28
CA ARG A 279 -4.09 16.74 3.29
C ARG A 279 -4.60 17.09 4.68
N VAL A 280 -4.78 18.36 5.01
CA VAL A 280 -5.35 18.77 6.30
C VAL A 280 -6.75 18.20 6.47
N LEU A 281 -7.65 18.38 5.50
CA LEU A 281 -9.01 17.82 5.54
C LEU A 281 -9.01 16.31 5.82
N VAL A 282 -8.12 15.58 5.16
CA VAL A 282 -8.10 14.12 5.24
C VAL A 282 -7.40 13.66 6.53
N PHE A 283 -6.30 14.29 6.96
CA PHE A 283 -5.51 13.85 8.12
C PHE A 283 -5.89 14.49 9.46
N CYS A 284 -6.70 15.55 9.49
CA CYS A 284 -7.06 16.25 10.74
C CYS A 284 -7.80 15.37 11.76
N TRP A 285 -8.37 14.24 11.33
CA TRP A 285 -9.07 13.28 12.16
C TRP A 285 -8.15 12.31 12.93
N LEU A 286 -6.92 12.08 12.46
CA LEU A 286 -6.02 11.10 13.08
C LEU A 286 -5.73 11.38 14.57
N PRO A 287 -5.44 12.63 15.00
CA PRO A 287 -5.23 12.92 16.42
C PRO A 287 -6.44 12.52 17.28
N LEU A 288 -7.66 12.73 16.78
CA LEU A 288 -8.87 12.37 17.52
C LEU A 288 -8.99 10.86 17.69
N TYR A 289 -8.63 10.06 16.68
CA TYR A 289 -8.66 8.61 16.81
C TYR A 289 -7.71 8.08 17.88
N PHE A 290 -6.50 8.62 17.96
CA PHE A 290 -5.55 8.23 19.00
C PHE A 290 -6.01 8.68 20.38
N ALA A 291 -6.51 9.91 20.50
CA ALA A 291 -6.98 10.47 21.77
C ALA A 291 -8.29 9.84 22.27
N TRP A 292 -9.17 9.38 21.38
CA TRP A 292 -10.51 8.91 21.73
C TRP A 292 -10.65 7.38 21.69
N LEU A 293 -10.23 6.72 20.60
CA LEU A 293 -10.55 5.30 20.39
C LEU A 293 -9.79 4.38 21.35
N GLY A 294 -8.53 4.70 21.65
CA GLY A 294 -7.70 3.90 22.55
C GLY A 294 -8.31 3.77 23.95
N PRO A 295 -8.57 4.90 24.65
CA PRO A 295 -9.19 4.88 25.97
C PRO A 295 -10.61 4.32 25.96
N THR A 296 -11.46 4.82 25.05
CA THR A 296 -12.91 4.49 25.02
C THR A 296 -13.17 3.02 24.67
N TYR A 297 -12.35 2.44 23.78
CA TYR A 297 -12.53 1.06 23.29
C TYR A 297 -11.35 0.15 23.66
N ARG A 298 -10.76 0.36 24.84
CA ARG A 298 -9.57 -0.36 25.32
C ARG A 298 -9.66 -1.88 25.18
N GLU A 299 -10.77 -2.47 25.62
CA GLU A 299 -10.98 -3.92 25.55
C GLU A 299 -10.97 -4.44 24.11
N LEU A 300 -11.60 -3.69 23.20
CA LEU A 300 -11.65 -4.01 21.79
C LEU A 300 -10.26 -3.94 21.17
N VAL A 301 -9.51 -2.87 21.46
CA VAL A 301 -8.12 -2.70 21.01
C VAL A 301 -7.27 -3.88 21.47
N PHE A 302 -7.35 -4.29 22.74
CA PHE A 302 -6.60 -5.45 23.23
C PHE A 302 -7.09 -6.79 22.64
N LYS A 303 -8.40 -6.95 22.41
CA LYS A 303 -8.99 -8.13 21.76
C LYS A 303 -8.47 -8.32 20.34
N TYR A 304 -8.36 -7.25 19.56
CA TYR A 304 -7.91 -7.31 18.16
C TYR A 304 -6.38 -7.29 18.00
N PHE A 305 -5.66 -6.61 18.89
CA PHE A 305 -4.21 -6.48 18.83
C PHE A 305 -3.49 -7.34 19.89
N ARG A 306 -3.96 -8.58 20.13
CA ARG A 306 -3.34 -9.51 21.10
C ARG A 306 -1.82 -9.68 20.96
N ARG A 307 -1.25 -9.54 19.75
CA ARG A 307 0.21 -9.63 19.53
C ARG A 307 0.98 -8.37 19.92
N GLY A 308 0.32 -7.21 20.01
CA GLY A 308 0.90 -5.94 20.46
C GLY A 308 0.73 -5.67 21.96
N ASN A 309 0.27 -6.66 22.74
CA ASN A 309 -0.14 -6.50 24.13
C ASN A 309 0.99 -6.05 25.09
N HIS A 310 2.24 -6.00 24.62
CA HIS A 310 3.39 -5.53 25.40
C HIS A 310 3.62 -4.02 25.31
N ILE A 311 3.15 -3.34 24.25
CA ILE A 311 3.31 -1.88 24.07
C ILE A 311 1.96 -1.15 24.19
N LEU A 312 0.89 -1.78 23.71
CA LEU A 312 -0.44 -1.17 23.67
C LEU A 312 -0.96 -0.70 25.04
N PRO A 313 -0.76 -1.42 26.16
CA PRO A 313 -1.24 -0.96 27.46
C PRO A 313 -0.67 0.39 27.88
N ASP A 314 0.64 0.60 27.70
CA ASP A 314 1.31 1.84 28.09
C ASP A 314 0.88 3.01 27.20
N VAL A 315 0.72 2.76 25.90
CA VAL A 315 0.21 3.77 24.95
C VAL A 315 -1.22 4.17 25.29
N VAL A 316 -2.10 3.19 25.56
CA VAL A 316 -3.49 3.48 25.94
C VAL A 316 -3.55 4.22 27.27
N ALA A 317 -2.77 3.80 28.27
CA ALA A 317 -2.71 4.47 29.57
C ALA A 317 -2.12 5.88 29.50
N PHE A 318 -1.24 6.15 28.53
CA PHE A 318 -0.76 7.50 28.25
C PHE A 318 -1.89 8.37 27.68
N PHE A 319 -2.59 7.90 26.64
CA PHE A 319 -3.69 8.65 26.03
C PHE A 319 -4.87 8.87 26.98
N ASP A 320 -5.17 7.90 27.83
CA ASP A 320 -6.18 7.99 28.89
C ASP A 320 -5.86 9.15 29.86
N ARG A 321 -4.60 9.25 30.31
CA ARG A 321 -4.13 10.34 31.20
C ARG A 321 -4.23 11.73 30.58
N ILE A 322 -4.00 11.85 29.28
CA ILE A 322 -4.01 13.16 28.59
C ILE A 322 -5.34 13.46 27.87
N GLN A 323 -6.34 12.58 27.98
CA GLN A 323 -7.56 12.65 27.15
C GLN A 323 -8.29 13.99 27.30
N PHE A 324 -8.34 14.55 28.51
CA PHE A 324 -9.00 15.83 28.81
C PHE A 324 -8.41 17.03 28.03
N VAL A 325 -7.14 16.96 27.62
CA VAL A 325 -6.50 17.97 26.75
C VAL A 325 -6.47 17.50 25.30
N ALA A 326 -6.11 16.24 25.08
CA ALA A 326 -5.89 15.70 23.75
C ALA A 326 -7.16 15.72 22.89
N VAL A 327 -8.33 15.45 23.48
CA VAL A 327 -9.61 15.47 22.76
C VAL A 327 -10.01 16.88 22.33
N PRO A 328 -10.09 17.90 23.21
CA PRO A 328 -10.36 19.28 22.79
C PRO A 328 -9.37 19.81 21.74
N VAL A 329 -8.08 19.51 21.88
CA VAL A 329 -7.06 19.90 20.89
C VAL A 329 -7.31 19.22 19.55
N ALA A 330 -7.60 17.92 19.54
CA ALA A 330 -7.91 17.20 18.31
C ALA A 330 -9.19 17.72 17.63
N VAL A 331 -10.24 18.04 18.41
CA VAL A 331 -11.46 18.67 17.90
C VAL A 331 -11.17 20.05 17.32
N ALA A 332 -10.35 20.87 17.98
CA ALA A 332 -9.93 22.17 17.46
C ALA A 332 -9.17 22.04 16.12
N ILE A 333 -8.27 21.06 16.00
CA ILE A 333 -7.55 20.75 14.75
C ILE A 333 -8.54 20.40 13.63
N ILE A 334 -9.56 19.59 13.90
CA ILE A 334 -10.61 19.23 12.93
C ILE A 334 -11.39 20.48 12.51
N VAL A 335 -11.90 21.26 13.46
CA VAL A 335 -12.69 22.47 13.18
C VAL A 335 -11.89 23.48 12.36
N ILE A 336 -10.67 23.80 12.79
CA ILE A 336 -9.78 24.73 12.08
C ILE A 336 -9.49 24.19 10.67
N GLY A 337 -9.14 22.90 10.55
CA GLY A 337 -8.85 22.27 9.26
C GLY A 337 -10.02 22.33 8.28
N LEU A 338 -11.25 22.04 8.76
CA LEU A 338 -12.47 22.13 7.98
C LEU A 338 -12.78 23.57 7.57
N VAL A 339 -12.70 24.53 8.50
CA VAL A 339 -12.94 25.96 8.21
C VAL A 339 -11.96 26.48 7.18
N LEU A 340 -10.66 26.16 7.31
CA LEU A 340 -9.63 26.58 6.34
C LEU A 340 -9.90 25.98 4.96
N TRP A 341 -10.27 24.69 4.89
CA TRP A 341 -10.59 24.03 3.63
C TRP A 341 -11.82 24.64 2.97
N LEU A 342 -12.92 24.81 3.72
CA LEU A 342 -14.18 25.39 3.25
C LEU A 342 -14.01 26.84 2.79
N ARG A 343 -13.31 27.67 3.57
CA ARG A 343 -13.00 29.06 3.21
C ARG A 343 -12.24 29.13 1.89
N ARG A 344 -11.24 28.26 1.71
CA ARG A 344 -10.46 28.26 0.47
C ARG A 344 -11.25 27.77 -0.72
N GLU A 345 -12.08 26.74 -0.53
CA GLU A 345 -12.98 26.21 -1.57
C GLU A 345 -13.98 27.29 -2.01
N TYR A 346 -14.58 28.02 -1.07
CA TYR A 346 -15.44 29.16 -1.37
C TYR A 346 -14.71 30.24 -2.16
N GLN A 347 -13.54 30.69 -1.70
CA GLN A 347 -12.74 31.70 -2.40
C GLN A 347 -12.31 31.26 -3.80
N ALA A 348 -12.03 29.97 -3.99
CA ALA A 348 -11.53 29.45 -5.26
C ALA A 348 -12.66 29.18 -6.25
N THR A 349 -13.81 28.66 -5.82
CA THR A 349 -14.85 28.11 -6.72
C THR A 349 -16.24 28.70 -6.47
N GLY A 350 -16.45 29.46 -5.40
CA GLY A 350 -17.78 29.94 -4.99
C GLY A 350 -18.75 28.78 -4.73
N TRP A 351 -18.25 27.67 -4.17
CA TRP A 351 -18.99 26.41 -3.96
C TRP A 351 -19.44 25.68 -5.24
N ARG A 352 -18.93 26.07 -6.42
CA ARG A 352 -19.36 25.47 -7.68
C ARG A 352 -18.77 24.08 -7.93
N ASN A 353 -17.70 23.69 -7.23
CA ASN A 353 -17.07 22.36 -7.38
C ASN A 353 -17.81 21.29 -6.57
N ARG A 354 -19.04 20.96 -7.00
CA ARG A 354 -19.90 19.95 -6.35
C ARG A 354 -19.22 18.60 -6.10
N PRO A 355 -18.48 17.97 -7.06
CA PRO A 355 -17.82 16.69 -6.82
C PRO A 355 -16.88 16.72 -5.62
N ARG A 356 -16.09 17.80 -5.51
CA ARG A 356 -15.12 17.98 -4.44
C ARG A 356 -15.79 18.22 -3.09
N LEU A 357 -16.86 19.01 -3.05
CA LEU A 357 -17.66 19.23 -1.84
C LEU A 357 -18.32 17.94 -1.35
N VAL A 358 -18.91 17.16 -2.26
CA VAL A 358 -19.52 15.87 -1.97
C VAL A 358 -18.48 14.89 -1.43
N MET A 359 -17.30 14.81 -2.05
CA MET A 359 -16.20 13.96 -1.58
C MET A 359 -15.69 14.38 -0.20
N ALA A 360 -15.55 15.69 0.04
CA ALA A 360 -15.12 16.21 1.34
C ALA A 360 -16.15 15.91 2.43
N LEU A 361 -17.44 16.08 2.14
CA LEU A 361 -18.53 15.74 3.05
C LEU A 361 -18.52 14.24 3.36
N GLY A 362 -18.50 13.38 2.34
CA GLY A 362 -18.48 11.93 2.51
C GLY A 362 -17.26 11.46 3.31
N THR A 363 -16.09 12.04 3.06
CA THR A 363 -14.86 11.74 3.82
C THR A 363 -14.96 12.16 5.28
N THR A 364 -15.51 13.35 5.53
CA THR A 364 -15.67 13.91 6.89
C THR A 364 -16.69 13.10 7.69
N LEU A 365 -17.83 12.74 7.08
CA LEU A 365 -18.86 11.93 7.73
C LEU A 365 -18.36 10.51 8.01
N MET A 366 -17.67 9.89 7.07
CA MET A 366 -17.06 8.58 7.29
C MET A 366 -15.99 8.62 8.39
N ALA A 367 -15.20 9.69 8.47
CA ALA A 367 -14.24 9.87 9.55
C ALA A 367 -14.93 10.03 10.91
N SER A 368 -16.02 10.80 10.96
CA SER A 368 -16.83 10.95 12.17
C SER A 368 -17.49 9.63 12.63
N ALA A 369 -17.77 8.70 11.72
CA ALA A 369 -18.38 7.41 12.05
C ALA A 369 -17.53 6.57 13.02
N PHE A 370 -16.21 6.74 13.03
CA PHE A 370 -15.34 6.07 14.03
C PHE A 370 -15.62 6.51 15.47
N VAL A 371 -16.15 7.72 15.65
CA VAL A 371 -16.49 8.27 16.97
C VAL A 371 -17.95 8.00 17.32
N LEU A 372 -18.83 8.02 16.31
CA LEU A 372 -20.29 7.97 16.49
C LEU A 372 -20.89 6.55 16.49
N VAL A 373 -20.17 5.56 15.97
CA VAL A 373 -20.64 4.18 15.80
C VAL A 373 -19.56 3.23 16.32
N ASP A 374 -19.93 1.97 16.58
CA ASP A 374 -18.97 0.91 16.87
C ASP A 374 -17.76 0.96 15.89
N PRO A 375 -16.52 1.07 16.40
CA PRO A 375 -15.36 1.33 15.57
C PRO A 375 -14.99 0.13 14.68
N VAL A 376 -15.44 -1.09 14.99
CA VAL A 376 -15.25 -2.24 14.10
C VAL A 376 -16.20 -2.15 12.92
N LYS A 377 -17.48 -1.82 13.14
CA LYS A 377 -18.46 -1.57 12.07
C LYS A 377 -18.02 -0.38 11.20
N ALA A 378 -17.54 0.71 11.81
CA ALA A 378 -16.97 1.85 11.10
C ALA A 378 -15.72 1.48 10.27
N TYR A 379 -14.80 0.68 10.84
CA TYR A 379 -13.63 0.19 10.13
C TYR A 379 -13.99 -0.69 8.92
N LEU A 380 -15.00 -1.57 9.04
CA LEU A 380 -15.48 -2.40 7.94
C LEU A 380 -16.06 -1.55 6.81
N ALA A 381 -16.88 -0.55 7.15
CA ALA A 381 -17.43 0.40 6.19
C ALA A 381 -16.33 1.22 5.49
N TYR A 382 -15.31 1.64 6.25
CA TYR A 382 -14.13 2.33 5.74
C TYR A 382 -13.32 1.47 4.77
N ALA A 383 -13.04 0.21 5.13
CA ALA A 383 -12.32 -0.74 4.28
C ALA A 383 -13.09 -1.05 2.99
N PHE A 384 -14.41 -1.22 3.09
CA PHE A 384 -15.29 -1.37 1.93
C PHE A 384 -15.25 -0.15 1.00
N SER A 385 -15.38 1.06 1.56
CA SER A 385 -15.31 2.31 0.79
C SER A 385 -14.00 2.41 0.02
N HIS A 386 -12.87 2.12 0.68
CA HIS A 386 -11.56 2.13 0.03
C HIS A 386 -11.49 1.16 -1.17
N ALA A 387 -11.97 -0.08 -0.98
CA ALA A 387 -11.98 -1.07 -2.05
C ALA A 387 -12.86 -0.65 -3.22
N VAL A 388 -14.08 -0.14 -2.95
CA VAL A 388 -15.03 0.31 -3.97
C VAL A 388 -14.51 1.52 -4.74
N GLU A 389 -14.00 2.53 -4.03
CA GLU A 389 -13.36 3.71 -4.63
C GLU A 389 -12.30 3.26 -5.65
N TYR A 390 -11.43 2.35 -5.23
CA TYR A 390 -10.34 1.86 -6.05
C TYR A 390 -10.84 1.07 -7.27
N MET A 391 -11.77 0.13 -7.07
CA MET A 391 -12.35 -0.68 -8.15
C MET A 391 -13.04 0.20 -9.20
N VAL A 392 -13.81 1.21 -8.76
CA VAL A 392 -14.47 2.16 -9.68
C VAL A 392 -13.45 3.03 -10.39
N PHE A 393 -12.38 3.45 -9.71
CA PHE A 393 -11.30 4.21 -10.32
C PHE A 393 -10.59 3.43 -11.42
N VAL A 394 -10.19 2.18 -11.14
CA VAL A 394 -9.55 1.30 -12.13
C VAL A 394 -10.52 1.00 -13.27
N TRP A 395 -11.78 0.71 -12.98
CA TRP A 395 -12.80 0.48 -14.00
C TRP A 395 -12.98 1.69 -14.92
N ALA A 396 -13.10 2.90 -14.38
CA ALA A 396 -13.25 4.11 -15.15
C ALA A 396 -12.05 4.35 -16.08
N TYR A 397 -10.84 4.15 -15.57
CA TYR A 397 -9.60 4.23 -16.35
C TYR A 397 -9.55 3.18 -17.47
N GLN A 398 -9.77 1.91 -17.14
CA GLN A 398 -9.72 0.80 -18.10
C GLN A 398 -10.78 0.98 -19.19
N ARG A 399 -11.96 1.45 -18.81
CA ARG A 399 -13.05 1.77 -19.73
C ARG A 399 -12.64 2.84 -20.73
N LYS A 400 -11.95 3.91 -20.33
CA LYS A 400 -11.47 4.94 -21.26
C LYS A 400 -10.32 4.45 -22.14
N ARG A 401 -9.37 3.71 -21.57
CA ARG A 401 -8.15 3.28 -22.27
C ARG A 401 -8.37 2.13 -23.26
N TYR A 402 -9.15 1.12 -22.87
CA TYR A 402 -9.31 -0.11 -23.66
C TYR A 402 -10.63 -0.18 -24.44
N GLN A 403 -11.40 0.91 -24.50
CA GLN A 403 -12.59 0.97 -25.35
C GLN A 403 -12.25 0.96 -26.84
N HIS A 404 -11.11 1.54 -27.21
CA HIS A 404 -10.59 1.45 -28.56
C HIS A 404 -9.49 0.39 -28.61
N ARG A 405 -9.35 -0.28 -29.76
CA ARG A 405 -8.22 -1.18 -29.99
C ARG A 405 -6.95 -0.32 -29.99
N LEU A 406 -6.08 -0.60 -29.03
CA LEU A 406 -4.74 -0.01 -29.00
C LEU A 406 -3.88 -0.67 -30.08
N ASP A 407 -2.96 0.08 -30.69
CA ASP A 407 -2.10 -0.39 -31.79
C ASP A 407 -1.35 -1.67 -31.46
N HIS A 408 -0.93 -1.84 -30.21
CA HIS A 408 -0.20 -3.03 -29.72
C HIS A 408 -1.09 -4.18 -29.25
N ASN A 409 -2.42 -4.07 -29.39
CA ASN A 409 -3.44 -5.09 -29.11
C ASN A 409 -3.18 -5.95 -27.85
N PRO A 410 -3.15 -5.36 -26.65
CA PRO A 410 -2.83 -6.08 -25.42
C PRO A 410 -3.88 -7.15 -25.09
N PRO A 411 -3.49 -8.31 -24.53
CA PRO A 411 -4.43 -9.33 -24.04
C PRO A 411 -5.52 -8.77 -23.10
N LEU A 412 -5.17 -7.75 -22.31
CA LEU A 412 -6.13 -7.08 -21.44
C LEU A 412 -7.33 -6.50 -22.20
N GLY A 413 -7.11 -5.91 -23.38
CA GLY A 413 -8.19 -5.35 -24.19
C GLY A 413 -9.19 -6.43 -24.65
N ARG A 414 -8.71 -7.66 -24.90
CA ARG A 414 -9.58 -8.80 -25.25
C ARG A 414 -10.42 -9.26 -24.07
N VAL A 415 -9.83 -9.34 -22.87
CA VAL A 415 -10.56 -9.69 -21.64
C VAL A 415 -11.63 -8.64 -21.33
N LEU A 416 -11.28 -7.37 -21.46
CA LEU A 416 -12.16 -6.24 -21.19
C LEU A 416 -13.20 -5.96 -22.29
N ALA A 417 -13.21 -6.74 -23.38
CA ALA A 417 -14.30 -6.70 -24.35
C ALA A 417 -15.64 -7.14 -23.73
N ARG A 418 -15.60 -7.94 -22.65
CA ARG A 418 -16.75 -8.33 -21.83
C ARG A 418 -16.53 -7.90 -20.38
N PRO A 419 -16.56 -6.59 -20.09
CA PRO A 419 -16.04 -6.06 -18.83
C PRO A 419 -16.81 -6.60 -17.62
N ALA A 420 -18.14 -6.67 -17.68
CA ALA A 420 -18.95 -7.18 -16.57
C ALA A 420 -18.58 -8.63 -16.20
N LEU A 421 -18.46 -9.52 -17.20
CA LEU A 421 -18.04 -10.90 -16.99
C LEU A 421 -16.61 -10.96 -16.45
N ALA A 422 -15.69 -10.19 -17.02
CA ALA A 422 -14.30 -10.16 -16.57
C ALA A 422 -14.17 -9.74 -15.10
N TYR A 423 -14.84 -8.65 -14.70
CA TYR A 423 -14.82 -8.18 -13.31
C TYR A 423 -15.54 -9.14 -12.37
N LEU A 424 -16.71 -9.66 -12.75
CA LEU A 424 -17.46 -10.58 -11.89
C LEU A 424 -16.68 -11.88 -11.66
N THR A 425 -16.16 -12.51 -12.71
CA THR A 425 -15.34 -13.72 -12.60
C THR A 425 -14.08 -13.47 -11.78
N PHE A 426 -13.41 -12.34 -12.00
CA PHE A 426 -12.21 -11.98 -11.24
C PHE A 426 -12.51 -11.79 -9.75
N VAL A 427 -13.56 -11.01 -9.43
CA VAL A 427 -13.93 -10.71 -8.05
C VAL A 427 -14.42 -11.96 -7.33
N LEU A 428 -15.37 -12.69 -7.91
CA LEU A 428 -15.92 -13.89 -7.29
C LEU A 428 -14.88 -15.00 -7.18
N GLY A 429 -14.07 -15.21 -8.22
CA GLY A 429 -13.03 -16.24 -8.24
C GLY A 429 -11.97 -16.01 -7.17
N LEU A 430 -11.40 -14.79 -7.10
CA LEU A 430 -10.41 -14.48 -6.07
C LEU A 430 -11.04 -14.40 -4.66
N ALA A 431 -12.26 -13.88 -4.53
CA ALA A 431 -12.97 -13.88 -3.25
C ALA A 431 -13.14 -15.29 -2.72
N ALA A 432 -13.58 -16.25 -3.54
CA ALA A 432 -13.71 -17.65 -3.16
C ALA A 432 -12.38 -18.24 -2.69
N VAL A 433 -11.27 -17.96 -3.38
CA VAL A 433 -9.91 -18.37 -2.98
C VAL A 433 -9.55 -17.80 -1.62
N PHE A 434 -9.75 -16.50 -1.37
CA PHE A 434 -9.46 -15.89 -0.08
C PHE A 434 -10.36 -16.43 1.03
N LEU A 435 -11.66 -16.58 0.78
CA LEU A 435 -12.62 -17.17 1.72
C LEU A 435 -12.19 -18.57 2.15
N TYR A 436 -11.82 -19.40 1.18
CA TYR A 436 -11.34 -20.75 1.43
C TYR A 436 -10.01 -20.75 2.21
N PHE A 437 -8.95 -20.14 1.70
CA PHE A 437 -7.62 -20.30 2.31
C PHE A 437 -7.42 -19.51 3.60
N LYS A 438 -8.14 -18.40 3.80
CA LYS A 438 -7.93 -17.46 4.93
C LYS A 438 -8.95 -17.64 6.05
N TYR A 439 -10.20 -17.96 5.72
CA TYR A 439 -11.33 -17.91 6.67
C TYR A 439 -12.03 -19.26 6.90
N PHE A 440 -11.83 -20.26 6.03
CA PHE A 440 -12.27 -21.63 6.28
C PHE A 440 -11.54 -22.23 7.49
N GLY A 441 -12.24 -23.05 8.30
CA GLY A 441 -11.69 -23.54 9.57
C GLY A 441 -11.48 -22.47 10.65
N ARG A 442 -11.86 -21.21 10.40
CA ARG A 442 -11.76 -20.10 11.37
C ARG A 442 -13.11 -19.44 11.62
N TYR A 443 -13.81 -19.08 10.56
CA TYR A 443 -15.08 -18.35 10.62
C TYR A 443 -16.19 -19.01 9.80
N ILE A 444 -15.86 -19.71 8.71
CA ILE A 444 -16.88 -20.34 7.84
C ILE A 444 -17.32 -21.71 8.40
N MET A 445 -16.36 -22.53 8.83
CA MET A 445 -16.62 -23.85 9.43
C MET A 445 -15.65 -24.06 10.60
N PRO A 446 -15.91 -23.47 11.78
CA PRO A 446 -14.96 -23.47 12.89
C PRO A 446 -14.60 -24.85 13.44
N SER A 447 -15.47 -25.85 13.24
CA SER A 447 -15.23 -27.25 13.60
C SER A 447 -14.27 -27.97 12.65
N ALA A 448 -14.07 -27.46 11.44
CA ALA A 448 -13.16 -28.08 10.47
C ALA A 448 -11.70 -27.71 10.73
N THR A 449 -10.80 -28.64 10.44
CA THR A 449 -9.37 -28.39 10.50
C THR A 449 -8.97 -27.38 9.42
N GLN A 450 -8.20 -26.36 9.82
CA GLN A 450 -7.66 -25.41 8.85
C GLN A 450 -6.69 -26.11 7.90
N PRO A 451 -6.81 -25.89 6.57
CA PRO A 451 -5.85 -26.42 5.62
C PRO A 451 -4.42 -26.04 6.00
N ARG A 452 -3.45 -26.90 5.65
CA ARG A 452 -2.02 -26.66 5.90
C ARG A 452 -1.25 -26.74 4.59
N ALA A 453 -0.23 -25.91 4.48
CA ALA A 453 0.77 -25.94 3.41
C ALA A 453 2.11 -25.49 3.99
N PHE A 454 3.24 -26.00 3.48
CA PHE A 454 4.60 -25.64 3.94
C PHE A 454 4.79 -25.71 5.47
N GLY A 455 4.15 -26.68 6.15
CA GLY A 455 4.20 -26.80 7.61
C GLY A 455 3.40 -25.75 8.40
N LEU A 456 2.72 -24.83 7.73
CA LEU A 456 1.94 -23.75 8.34
C LEU A 456 0.44 -23.88 8.02
N ARG A 457 -0.41 -23.27 8.85
CA ARG A 457 -1.83 -23.08 8.53
C ARG A 457 -1.97 -22.16 7.33
N THR A 458 -2.87 -22.45 6.40
CA THR A 458 -3.07 -21.62 5.20
C THR A 458 -3.43 -20.19 5.54
N ALA A 459 -4.16 -19.95 6.64
CA ALA A 459 -4.44 -18.60 7.12
C ALA A 459 -3.16 -17.79 7.43
N SER A 460 -2.10 -18.44 7.95
CA SER A 460 -0.80 -17.79 8.17
C SER A 460 -0.07 -17.51 6.86
N ILE A 461 -0.12 -18.44 5.91
CA ILE A 461 0.46 -18.24 4.58
C ILE A 461 -0.24 -17.09 3.86
N VAL A 462 -1.57 -17.08 3.87
CA VAL A 462 -2.35 -15.99 3.26
C VAL A 462 -2.12 -14.68 3.99
N LEU A 463 -1.86 -14.67 5.30
CA LEU A 463 -1.44 -13.46 6.01
C LEU A 463 -0.11 -12.91 5.46
N TYR A 464 0.90 -13.76 5.28
CA TYR A 464 2.16 -13.33 4.66
C TYR A 464 1.95 -12.85 3.23
N TRP A 465 1.21 -13.62 2.43
CA TRP A 465 0.80 -13.19 1.09
C TRP A 465 0.15 -11.80 1.13
N SER A 466 -0.79 -11.57 2.05
CA SER A 466 -1.48 -10.28 2.18
C SER A 466 -0.53 -9.13 2.51
N ILE A 467 0.52 -9.36 3.31
CA ILE A 467 1.54 -8.36 3.64
C ILE A 467 2.39 -8.04 2.40
N TYR A 468 2.96 -9.05 1.75
CA TYR A 468 3.81 -8.86 0.57
C TYR A 468 3.03 -8.28 -0.61
N GLN A 469 1.83 -8.80 -0.85
CA GLN A 469 0.93 -8.33 -1.89
C GLN A 469 0.48 -6.89 -1.60
N SER A 470 0.21 -6.52 -0.34
CA SER A 470 0.00 -5.12 0.06
C SER A 470 1.17 -4.24 -0.37
N MET A 471 2.40 -4.64 -0.07
CA MET A 471 3.59 -3.85 -0.46
C MET A 471 3.66 -3.66 -1.98
N VAL A 472 3.46 -4.72 -2.75
CA VAL A 472 3.40 -4.66 -4.23
C VAL A 472 2.30 -3.72 -4.71
N HIS A 473 1.10 -3.87 -4.16
CA HIS A 473 -0.04 -3.04 -4.50
C HIS A 473 0.23 -1.56 -4.21
N PHE A 474 0.72 -1.22 -3.02
CA PHE A 474 1.05 0.15 -2.64
C PHE A 474 2.14 0.75 -3.51
N TYR A 475 3.16 -0.04 -3.84
CA TYR A 475 4.24 0.35 -4.72
C TYR A 475 3.71 0.65 -6.13
N TRP A 476 2.90 -0.26 -6.70
CA TRP A 476 2.32 -0.07 -8.03
C TRP A 476 1.33 1.10 -8.07
N ASP A 477 0.49 1.29 -7.07
CA ASP A 477 -0.41 2.46 -7.03
C ASP A 477 0.35 3.77 -6.89
N GLY A 478 1.31 3.82 -5.98
CA GLY A 478 2.16 4.98 -5.79
C GLY A 478 2.92 5.32 -7.07
N PHE A 479 3.23 4.32 -7.90
CA PHE A 479 3.94 4.49 -9.15
C PHE A 479 3.01 4.83 -10.32
N MET A 480 2.07 3.95 -10.67
CA MET A 480 1.23 4.03 -11.87
C MET A 480 0.43 5.31 -11.93
N TRP A 481 -0.18 5.72 -10.81
CA TRP A 481 -1.03 6.90 -10.77
C TRP A 481 -0.25 8.21 -10.66
N LYS A 482 1.04 8.14 -10.31
CA LYS A 482 1.95 9.31 -10.31
C LYS A 482 2.77 9.44 -11.57
N MET A 483 2.78 8.42 -12.45
CA MET A 483 3.43 8.52 -13.75
C MET A 483 2.82 9.68 -14.53
N ARG A 484 3.63 10.70 -14.79
CA ARG A 484 3.25 11.85 -15.64
C ARG A 484 3.25 11.50 -17.13
N MET A 485 2.99 10.24 -17.48
CA MET A 485 2.88 9.85 -18.88
C MET A 485 1.64 10.51 -19.47
N SER A 486 1.82 11.25 -20.56
CA SER A 486 0.72 11.88 -21.31
C SER A 486 -0.35 10.85 -21.68
N SER A 487 0.07 9.65 -22.11
CA SER A 487 -0.81 8.54 -22.46
C SER A 487 -1.58 7.93 -21.29
N LEU A 488 -1.15 8.12 -20.04
CA LEU A 488 -1.92 7.70 -18.85
C LEU A 488 -2.86 8.82 -18.41
N ARG A 489 -2.36 10.07 -18.38
CA ARG A 489 -3.15 11.25 -18.00
C ARG A 489 -4.35 11.50 -18.90
N ALA A 490 -4.24 11.22 -20.19
CA ALA A 490 -5.35 11.41 -21.13
C ALA A 490 -6.60 10.58 -20.78
N HIS A 491 -6.44 9.52 -19.96
CA HIS A 491 -7.52 8.61 -19.60
C HIS A 491 -7.91 8.67 -18.11
N LEU A 492 -7.29 9.56 -17.33
CA LEU A 492 -7.68 9.89 -15.94
C LEU A 492 -8.62 11.10 -16.01
#